data_AF-A0A7J2V1A3-F1
#
_entry.id   AF-A0A7J2V1A3-F1
#
_cell.length_a   1.000
_cell.length_b   1.000
_cell.length_c   1.000
_cell.angle_alpha   90.00
_cell.angle_beta   90.00
_cell.angle_gamma   90.00
#
_symmetry.space_group_name_H-M   'P 1'
#
loop_
_entity.id
_entity.type
_entity.pdbx_description
1 polymer ?
#
loop_
_entity_poly.entity_id
_entity_poly.type
_entity_poly.pdbx_seq_one_letter_code
_entity_poly.pdbx_strand_id
1 'polypeptide(L)' 'MVREIFVKAGFRGEDASIIADHLVTANLRGVDSHGVVRVRYYLDAIEKGFMKP' A
#
# COMPACT_ATOMS: atom_id res chain seq x y z
N MET A 1 -9.22 -1.85 5.78
CA MET A 1 -9.15 -2.55 4.48
C MET A 1 -7.73 -2.51 3.90
N VAL A 2 -7.16 -1.35 3.55
CA VAL A 2 -5.79 -1.26 2.95
C VAL A 2 -4.66 -1.64 3.91
N ARG A 3 -4.66 -1.11 5.14
CA ARG A 3 -3.69 -1.50 6.19
C ARG A 3 -3.60 -3.02 6.37
N GLU A 4 -4.75 -3.67 6.55
CA GLU A 4 -4.82 -5.13 6.75
C GLU A 4 -4.25 -5.94 5.58
N ILE A 5 -4.33 -5.41 4.35
CA ILE A 5 -3.72 -6.04 3.18
C ILE A 5 -2.20 -6.06 3.32
N PHE A 6 -1.58 -4.94 3.72
CA PHE A 6 -0.13 -4.86 3.88
C PHE A 6 0.38 -5.60 5.12
N VAL A 7 -0.40 -5.63 6.22
CA VAL A 7 -0.10 -6.51 7.36
C VAL A 7 -0.05 -7.97 6.94
N LYS A 8 -1.05 -8.42 6.16
CA LYS A 8 -1.06 -9.80 5.62
C LYS A 8 0.05 -10.05 4.59
N ALA A 9 0.54 -9.01 3.93
CA ALA A 9 1.69 -9.07 3.04
C ALA A 9 3.04 -9.10 3.81
N GLY A 10 3.02 -9.02 5.14
CA GLY A 10 4.20 -9.18 6.00
C GLY A 10 4.69 -7.90 6.67
N PHE A 11 4.10 -6.74 6.38
CA PHE A 11 4.54 -5.48 6.97
C PHE A 11 4.18 -5.41 8.45
N ARG A 12 4.99 -4.68 9.22
CA ARG A 12 4.61 -4.26 10.57
C ARG A 12 3.34 -3.39 10.50
N GLY A 13 2.52 -3.44 11.55
CA GLY A 13 1.27 -2.68 11.60
C GLY A 13 1.44 -1.18 11.44
N GLU A 14 2.59 -0.63 11.86
CA GLU A 14 2.95 0.79 11.71
C GLU A 14 3.23 1.14 10.24
N ASP A 15 4.14 0.41 9.58
CA ASP A 15 4.47 0.61 8.16
C ASP A 15 3.24 0.42 7.25
N ALA A 16 2.43 -0.60 7.53
CA ALA A 16 1.18 -0.84 6.83
C ALA A 16 0.17 0.31 6.98
N SER A 17 0.20 1.02 8.11
CA SER A 17 -0.65 2.19 8.35
C SER A 17 -0.14 3.39 7.55
N ILE A 18 1.17 3.62 7.53
CA ILE A 18 1.80 4.69 6.73
C ILE A 18 1.48 4.52 5.23
N ILE A 19 1.62 3.29 4.70
CA ILE A 19 1.27 3.00 3.31
C ILE A 19 -0.21 3.32 3.05
N ALA A 20 -1.10 2.84 3.92
CA ALA A 20 -2.54 3.08 3.76
C ALA A 20 -2.88 4.58 3.76
N ASP A 21 -2.30 5.35 4.69
CA ASP A 21 -2.53 6.79 4.81
C ASP A 21 -2.06 7.54 3.57
N HIS A 22 -0.89 7.20 3.02
CA HIS A 22 -0.39 7.82 1.79
C HIS A 22 -1.29 7.52 0.59
N LEU A 23 -1.73 6.28 0.42
CA LEU A 23 -2.61 5.90 -0.70
C LEU A 23 -3.98 6.61 -0.59
N VAL A 24 -4.56 6.68 0.61
CA VAL A 24 -5.83 7.40 0.83
C VAL A 24 -5.64 8.90 0.61
N THR A 25 -4.55 9.47 1.12
CA THR A 25 -4.23 10.90 0.93
C THR A 25 -4.07 11.25 -0.54
N ALA A 26 -3.48 10.37 -1.35
CA ALA A 26 -3.36 10.59 -2.79
C ALA A 26 -4.73 10.63 -3.49
N ASN A 27 -5.66 9.74 -3.15
CA ASN A 27 -7.04 9.82 -3.66
C ASN A 27 -7.73 11.12 -3.21
N LEU A 28 -7.59 11.51 -1.94
CA LEU A 28 -8.20 12.75 -1.42
C LEU A 28 -7.65 14.02 -2.09
N ARG A 29 -6.43 13.95 -2.63
CA ARG A 29 -5.81 15.05 -3.39
C ARG A 29 -6.09 15.00 -4.90
N GLY A 30 -6.93 14.07 -5.36
CA GLY A 30 -7.24 13.89 -6.79
C GLY A 30 -6.10 13.26 -7.60
N VAL A 31 -5.14 12.59 -6.95
CA VAL A 31 -4.03 11.89 -7.61
C VAL A 31 -4.33 10.38 -7.65
N ASP A 32 -5.44 10.01 -8.28
CA ASP A 32 -5.96 8.63 -8.25
C ASP A 32 -4.98 7.60 -8.78
N SER A 33 -4.14 7.97 -9.76
CA SER A 33 -3.07 7.13 -10.31
C SER A 33 -2.00 6.71 -9.28
N HIS A 34 -1.96 7.36 -8.12
CA HIS A 34 -1.06 7.06 -7.01
C HIS A 34 -1.81 6.72 -5.71
N GLY A 35 -3.14 6.62 -5.77
CA GLY A 35 -3.97 6.25 -4.63
C GLY A 35 -4.13 4.74 -4.46
N VAL A 36 -5.25 4.32 -3.88
CA VAL A 36 -5.55 2.91 -3.55
C VAL A 36 -5.44 1.97 -4.76
N VAL A 37 -5.53 2.46 -6.00
CA VAL A 37 -5.25 1.67 -7.21
C VAL A 37 -3.86 1.02 -7.21
N ARG A 38 -2.88 1.62 -6.51
CA ARG A 38 -1.50 1.10 -6.39
C ARG A 38 -1.35 -0.10 -5.46
N VAL A 39 -2.37 -0.48 -4.69
CA VAL A 39 -2.31 -1.65 -3.81
C VAL A 39 -1.89 -2.90 -4.59
N ARG A 40 -2.50 -3.14 -5.76
CA ARG A 40 -2.19 -4.33 -6.56
C ARG A 40 -0.75 -4.32 -7.06
N TYR A 41 -0.29 -3.16 -7.55
CA TYR A 41 1.08 -2.96 -8.00
C TYR A 41 2.11 -3.21 -6.89
N TYR A 42 1.87 -2.74 -5.66
CA TYR A 42 2.78 -3.00 -4.54
C TYR A 42 2.78 -4.46 -4.11
N LEU A 43 1.64 -5.14 -4.14
CA LEU A 43 1.59 -6.58 -3.86
C LEU A 43 2.37 -7.39 -4.89
N ASP A 44 2.27 -7.03 -6.17
CA ASP A 44 3.07 -7.66 -7.23
C ASP A 44 4.57 -7.37 -7.05
N ALA A 45 4.93 -6.18 -6.58
CA ALA A 45 6.32 -5.83 -6.29
C ALA A 45 6.88 -6.61 -5.10
N ILE A 46 6.06 -6.88 -4.08
CA ILE A 46 6.42 -7.73 -2.93
C ILE A 46 6.61 -9.17 -3.39
N GLU A 47 5.66 -9.71 -4.16
CA GLU A 47 5.73 -11.08 -4.70
C GLU A 47 6.99 -11.30 -5.57
N LYS A 48 7.36 -10.29 -6.37
CA LYS A 48 8.57 -10.33 -7.21
C LYS A 48 9.86 -10.04 -6.44
N GLY A 49 9.79 -9.73 -5.14
CA GLY A 49 10.96 -9.41 -4.31
C GLY A 49 11.57 -8.03 -4.58
N PHE A 50 10.89 -7.15 -5.34
CA PHE A 50 11.31 -5.77 -5.58
C PHE A 50 11.02 -4.85 -4.39
N MET A 51 10.07 -5.24 -3.55
CA MET A 51 9.72 -4.56 -2.31
C MET A 51 9.77 -5.55 -1.16
N LYS A 52 10.35 -5.14 -0.03
CA LYS A 52 10.39 -5.96 1.18
C LYS A 52 9.41 -5.40 2.21
N PRO A 53 8.63 -6.29 2.86
CA PRO A 53 7.85 -5.92 4.04
C PRO A 53 8.71 -5.47 5.21
#